data_AF-A0A8D8MJP6-F1
#
_entry.id   AF-A0A8D8MJP6-F1
#
_cell.length_a   1.000
_cell.length_b   1.000
_cell.length_c   1.000
_cell.angle_alpha   90.00
_cell.angle_beta   90.00
_cell.angle_gamma   90.00
#
_symmetry.space_group_name_H-M   'P 1'
#
loop_
_entity.id
_entity.type
_entity.pdbx_description
1 polymer ?
#
loop_
_entity_poly.entity_id
_entity_poly.type
_entity_poly.pdbx_seq_one_letter_code
_entity_poly.pdbx_strand_id
1 'polypeptide(L)'
;MFIAVGVITLAIATFGFIGTFRESALLINIYCGILTVVFLLEVTATSVGIYHRREVDGILMQTLNNSLQRYPWNSNLQESVDFMQIELECCGVTRYQDWEDVFAVVDLDSGNLQA
;
A
#
# COMPACT_ATOMS: atom_id res chain seq x y z
N MET A 1 0.44 -4.24 -9.54
CA MET A 1 0.21 -5.23 -8.47
C MET A 1 -0.67 -6.38 -8.95
N PHE A 2 -1.91 -6.16 -9.39
CA PHE A 2 -2.87 -7.22 -9.75
C PHE A 2 -2.37 -8.22 -10.81
N ILE A 3 -1.80 -7.75 -11.93
CA ILE A 3 -1.27 -8.64 -12.97
C ILE A 3 -0.12 -9.50 -12.44
N ALA A 4 0.81 -8.89 -11.68
CA ALA A 4 1.94 -9.61 -11.10
C ALA A 4 1.49 -10.68 -10.10
N VAL A 5 0.56 -10.33 -9.20
CA VAL A 5 -0.03 -11.28 -8.25
C VAL A 5 -0.73 -12.42 -8.99
N GLY A 6 -1.54 -12.11 -10.00
CA GLY A 6 -2.24 -13.11 -10.81
C GLY A 6 -1.31 -14.07 -11.55
N VAL A 7 -0.21 -13.56 -12.14
CA VAL A 7 0.78 -14.43 -12.82
C VAL A 7 1.49 -15.34 -11.81
N ILE A 8 1.85 -14.83 -10.63
CA ILE A 8 2.50 -15.62 -9.58
C ILE A 8 1.55 -16.71 -9.08
N THR A 9 0.29 -16.39 -8.80
CA THR A 9 -0.69 -17.38 -8.30
C THR A 9 -0.99 -18.46 -9.34
N LEU A 10 -1.07 -18.11 -10.64
CA LEU A 10 -1.21 -19.09 -11.72
C LEU A 10 0.01 -19.99 -11.85
N ALA A 11 1.22 -19.44 -11.74
CA ALA A 11 2.44 -20.23 -11.76
C ALA A 11 2.46 -21.25 -10.60
N ILE A 12 2.18 -20.81 -9.37
CA ILE A 12 2.11 -21.67 -8.18
C ILE A 12 1.06 -22.78 -8.39
N ALA A 13 -0.14 -22.43 -8.86
CA ALA A 13 -1.21 -23.40 -9.10
C ALA A 13 -0.83 -24.45 -10.16
N THR A 14 -0.21 -24.03 -11.27
CA THR A 14 0.23 -24.97 -12.33
C THR A 14 1.33 -25.92 -11.84
N PHE A 15 2.28 -25.45 -11.02
CA PHE A 15 3.29 -26.32 -10.40
C PHE A 15 2.65 -27.36 -9.47
N GLY A 16 1.69 -26.96 -8.65
CA GLY A 16 0.93 -27.89 -7.78
C GLY A 16 0.14 -28.93 -8.59
N PHE A 17 -0.51 -28.50 -9.68
CA PHE A 17 -1.28 -29.39 -10.55
C PHE A 17 -0.37 -30.40 -11.28
N ILE A 18 0.73 -29.94 -11.88
CA ILE A 18 1.71 -30.81 -12.56
C ILE A 18 2.35 -31.80 -11.57
N GLY A 19 2.66 -31.36 -10.35
CA GLY A 19 3.25 -32.20 -9.32
C GLY A 19 2.33 -33.35 -8.90
N THR A 20 1.04 -33.08 -8.77
CA THR A 20 0.01 -34.11 -8.50
C THR A 20 -0.18 -35.01 -9.71
N PHE A 21 -0.25 -34.45 -10.92
CA PHE A 21 -0.51 -35.20 -12.15
C PHE A 21 0.63 -36.16 -12.53
N ARG A 22 1.89 -35.84 -12.21
CA ARG A 22 3.04 -36.70 -12.51
C ARG A 22 3.30 -37.81 -11.47
N GLU A 23 2.45 -37.95 -10.44
CA GLU A 23 2.65 -38.87 -9.28
C GLU A 23 4.06 -38.76 -8.64
N SER A 24 4.76 -37.65 -8.88
CA SER A 24 6.16 -37.49 -8.47
C SER A 24 6.21 -36.87 -7.09
N ALA A 25 6.45 -37.70 -6.06
CA ALA A 25 6.60 -37.25 -4.67
C ALA A 25 7.65 -36.13 -4.49
N LEU A 26 8.68 -36.08 -5.36
CA LEU A 26 9.71 -35.04 -5.32
C LEU A 26 9.16 -33.64 -5.66
N LEU A 27 8.35 -33.52 -6.71
CA LEU A 27 7.87 -32.22 -7.19
C LEU A 27 6.86 -31.61 -6.22
N ILE A 28 5.98 -32.45 -5.65
CA ILE A 28 5.02 -32.02 -4.63
C ILE A 28 5.69 -31.66 -3.31
N ASN A 29 6.79 -32.34 -2.94
CA ASN A 29 7.55 -31.99 -1.75
C ASN A 29 8.27 -30.64 -1.90
N ILE A 30 8.85 -30.36 -3.07
CA ILE A 30 9.45 -29.05 -3.37
C ILE A 30 8.38 -27.94 -3.34
N TYR A 31 7.20 -28.19 -3.92
CA TYR A 31 6.07 -27.27 -3.88
C TYR A 31 5.64 -26.96 -2.44
N CYS A 32 5.42 -27.99 -1.61
CA CYS A 32 5.10 -27.83 -0.19
C CYS A 32 6.21 -27.11 0.58
N GLY A 33 7.48 -27.37 0.26
CA GLY A 33 8.63 -26.68 0.85
C GLY A 33 8.61 -25.18 0.55
N ILE A 34 8.42 -24.80 -0.73
CA ILE A 34 8.31 -23.39 -1.14
C ILE A 34 7.14 -22.71 -0.44
N LEU A 35 5.96 -23.35 -0.41
CA LEU A 35 4.79 -22.81 0.28
C LEU A 35 5.03 -22.63 1.78
N THR A 36 5.72 -23.58 2.42
CA THR A 36 6.06 -23.49 3.85
C THR A 36 6.98 -22.31 4.12
N VAL A 37 8.00 -22.10 3.27
CA VAL A 37 8.90 -20.94 3.39
C VAL A 37 8.12 -19.63 3.20
N VAL A 38 7.24 -19.55 2.19
CA VAL A 38 6.39 -18.37 1.97
C VAL A 38 5.49 -18.13 3.18
N PHE A 39 4.85 -19.17 3.73
CA PHE A 39 4.01 -19.06 4.92
C PHE A 39 4.79 -18.53 6.13
N LEU A 40 6.01 -19.02 6.37
CA LEU A 40 6.86 -18.49 7.44
C LEU A 40 7.25 -17.03 7.20
N LEU A 41 7.54 -16.65 5.96
CA LEU A 41 7.81 -15.26 5.59
C LEU A 41 6.58 -14.36 5.81
N GLU A 42 5.38 -14.82 5.46
CA GLU A 42 4.14 -14.08 5.70
C GLU A 42 3.86 -13.91 7.20
N VAL A 43 4.01 -14.97 7.99
CA VAL A 43 3.82 -14.92 9.44
C VAL A 43 4.83 -13.99 10.10
N THR A 44 6.10 -14.05 9.70
CA THR A 44 7.14 -13.16 10.24
C THR A 44 6.91 -11.70 9.81
N ALA A 45 6.63 -11.44 8.54
CA ALA A 45 6.32 -10.09 8.05
C ALA A 45 5.10 -9.50 8.75
N THR A 46 4.04 -10.29 8.91
CA THR A 46 2.82 -9.88 9.64
C THR A 46 3.11 -9.60 11.10
N SER A 47 3.86 -10.49 11.77
CA SER A 47 4.22 -10.31 13.19
C SER A 47 5.04 -9.04 13.41
N VAL A 48 6.04 -8.80 12.54
CA VAL A 48 6.85 -7.57 12.57
C VAL A 48 5.99 -6.35 12.29
N GLY A 49 5.09 -6.41 11.31
CA GLY A 49 4.18 -5.30 10.98
C GLY A 49 3.25 -4.93 12.14
N ILE A 50 2.73 -5.93 12.87
CA ILE A 50 1.92 -5.70 14.07
C ILE A 50 2.75 -5.10 15.20
N TYR A 51 3.96 -5.62 15.43
CA TYR A 51 4.83 -5.12 16.50
C TYR A 51 5.28 -3.67 16.25
N HIS A 52 5.66 -3.35 15.01
CA HIS A 52 6.08 -2.01 14.58
C HIS A 52 4.90 -1.15 14.09
N ARG A 53 3.66 -1.46 14.49
CA ARG A 53 2.47 -0.72 13.99
C ARG A 53 2.59 0.78 14.18
N ARG A 54 3.08 1.24 15.33
CA ARG A 54 3.25 2.69 15.61
C ARG A 54 4.23 3.37 14.67
N GLU A 55 5.29 2.67 14.29
CA GLU A 55 6.31 3.18 13.38
C GLU A 55 5.76 3.22 11.94
N VAL A 56 5.06 2.17 11.52
CA VAL A 56 4.35 2.12 10.23
C VAL A 56 3.31 3.25 10.15
N ASP A 57 2.49 3.43 11.18
CA ASP A 57 1.52 4.52 11.26
C ASP A 57 2.22 5.89 11.16
N GLY A 58 3.36 6.08 11.83
CA GLY A 58 4.14 7.32 11.75
C GLY A 58 4.66 7.61 10.35
N ILE A 59 5.23 6.60 9.67
CA ILE A 59 5.73 6.72 8.29
C ILE A 59 4.57 7.01 7.32
N LEU A 60 3.44 6.34 7.50
CA LEU A 60 2.24 6.57 6.70
C LEU A 60 1.73 8.00 6.87
N MET A 61 1.56 8.46 8.11
CA MET A 61 1.12 9.83 8.40
C MET A 61 2.07 10.87 7.81
N GLN A 62 3.39 10.66 7.93
CA GLN A 62 4.38 11.55 7.32
C GLN A 62 4.27 11.57 5.79
N THR A 63 4.08 10.41 5.16
CA THR A 63 3.97 10.29 3.70
C THR A 63 2.70 10.95 3.18
N LEU A 64 1.57 10.72 3.86
CA LEU A 64 0.28 11.31 3.51
C LEU A 64 0.31 12.83 3.71
N ASN A 65 0.91 13.32 4.80
CA ASN A 65 1.01 14.76 5.04
C ASN A 65 1.90 15.45 3.99
N ASN A 66 3.02 14.83 3.61
CA ASN A 66 3.86 15.33 2.52
C ASN A 66 3.12 15.36 1.17
N SER A 67 2.28 14.35 0.90
CA SER A 67 1.44 14.32 -0.30
C SER A 67 0.39 15.42 -0.28
N LEU A 68 -0.25 15.65 0.88
CA LEU A 68 -1.25 16.70 1.06
C LEU A 68 -0.65 18.10 0.86
N GLN A 69 0.54 18.35 1.40
CA GLN A 69 1.25 19.62 1.18
C GLN A 69 1.56 19.85 -0.31
N ARG A 70 1.95 18.81 -1.05
CA ARG A 70 2.30 18.92 -2.49
C ARG A 70 1.09 18.89 -3.41
N TYR A 71 -0.11 18.66 -2.87
CA TYR A 71 -1.36 18.55 -3.61
C TYR A 71 -1.60 19.73 -4.57
N PRO A 72 -1.42 21.02 -4.18
CA PRO A 72 -1.75 22.14 -5.05
C PRO A 72 -0.94 22.20 -6.36
N TRP A 73 0.29 21.67 -6.35
CA TRP A 73 1.24 21.83 -7.45
C TRP A 73 1.43 20.57 -8.29
N ASN A 74 0.75 19.46 -7.99
CA ASN A 74 0.96 18.19 -8.70
C ASN A 74 -0.37 17.52 -9.05
N SER A 75 -0.76 17.59 -10.32
CA SER A 75 -2.02 17.03 -10.84
C SER A 75 -2.15 15.52 -10.64
N ASN A 76 -1.04 14.78 -10.70
CA ASN A 76 -1.07 13.32 -10.50
C ASN A 76 -1.33 12.96 -9.03
N LEU A 77 -0.81 13.79 -8.10
CA LEU A 77 -1.12 13.64 -6.68
C LEU A 77 -2.57 14.03 -6.39
N GLN A 78 -3.12 15.04 -7.08
CA GLN A 78 -4.52 15.42 -6.93
C GLN A 78 -5.46 14.27 -7.25
N GLU A 79 -5.33 13.69 -8.44
CA GLU A 79 -6.15 12.55 -8.84
C GLU A 79 -6.03 11.37 -7.86
N SER A 80 -4.81 11.08 -7.39
CA SER A 80 -4.58 9.97 -6.46
C SER A 80 -5.17 10.22 -5.06
N VAL A 81 -5.04 11.43 -4.53
CA VAL A 81 -5.57 11.82 -3.22
C VAL A 81 -7.10 11.90 -3.27
N ASP A 82 -7.67 12.48 -4.33
CA ASP A 82 -9.12 12.57 -4.51
C ASP A 82 -9.73 11.18 -4.68
N PHE A 83 -9.15 10.33 -5.51
CA PHE A 83 -9.60 8.94 -5.67
C PHE A 83 -9.59 8.21 -4.33
N MET A 84 -8.51 8.34 -3.55
CA MET A 84 -8.40 7.71 -2.23
C MET A 84 -9.45 8.24 -1.25
N GLN A 85 -9.66 9.56 -1.18
CA GLN A 85 -10.62 10.18 -0.27
C GLN A 85 -12.07 9.85 -0.64
N ILE A 86 -12.38 9.76 -1.94
CA ILE A 86 -13.72 9.39 -2.43
C ILE A 86 -13.99 7.90 -2.17
N GLU A 87 -13.06 7.01 -2.53
CA GLU A 87 -13.24 5.55 -2.38
C GLU A 87 -13.28 5.11 -0.91
N LEU A 88 -12.52 5.78 -0.03
CA LEU A 88 -12.47 5.47 1.41
C LEU A 88 -13.41 6.35 2.25
N GLU A 89 -14.16 7.26 1.61
CA GLU A 89 -15.07 8.20 2.27
C GLU A 89 -14.40 9.00 3.42
N CYS A 90 -13.15 9.42 3.23
CA CYS A 90 -12.36 10.14 4.23
C CYS A 90 -11.92 11.52 3.73
N CYS A 91 -11.46 12.39 4.64
CA CYS A 91 -11.00 13.73 4.28
C CYS A 91 -9.83 14.17 5.16
N GLY A 92 -8.72 14.55 4.51
CA GLY A 92 -7.46 14.87 5.18
C GLY A 92 -6.70 13.61 5.61
N VAL A 93 -5.63 13.80 6.38
CA VAL A 93 -4.77 12.69 6.84
C VAL A 93 -5.32 12.08 8.13
N THR A 94 -5.63 12.94 9.08
CA THR A 94 -6.27 12.60 10.36
C THR A 94 -7.69 13.19 10.44
N ARG A 95 -7.91 14.36 9.83
CA ARG A 95 -9.17 15.12 9.92
C ARG A 95 -9.28 16.12 8.78
N TYR A 96 -10.50 16.58 8.52
CA TYR A 96 -10.77 17.56 7.46
C TYR A 96 -10.03 18.90 7.65
N GLN A 97 -9.68 19.27 8.89
CA GLN A 97 -8.93 20.50 9.18
C GLN A 97 -7.48 20.46 8.67
N ASP A 98 -6.94 19.29 8.31
CA ASP A 98 -5.58 19.19 7.78
C ASP A 98 -5.41 19.96 6.44
N TRP A 99 -6.52 20.29 5.78
CA TRP A 99 -6.54 21.13 4.59
C TRP A 99 -6.33 22.62 4.88
N GLU A 100 -6.59 23.10 6.10
CA GLU A 100 -6.38 24.51 6.47
C GLU A 100 -4.91 24.91 6.30
N ASP A 101 -3.99 24.01 6.67
CA ASP A 101 -2.54 24.21 6.49
C ASP A 101 -2.15 24.29 5.01
N VAL A 102 -2.85 23.57 4.13
CA VAL A 102 -2.60 23.61 2.67
C VAL A 102 -3.09 24.92 2.08
N PHE A 103 -4.31 25.34 2.43
CA PHE A 103 -4.89 26.59 1.95
C PHE A 103 -4.05 27.79 2.40
N ALA A 104 -3.56 27.80 3.64
CA ALA A 104 -2.65 28.84 4.13
C ALA A 104 -1.39 28.96 3.25
N VAL A 105 -0.79 27.84 2.83
CA VAL A 105 0.40 27.88 1.95
C VAL A 105 0.05 28.36 0.54
N VAL A 106 -1.09 27.95 0.00
CA VAL A 106 -1.56 28.40 -1.32
C VAL A 106 -1.88 29.91 -1.31
N ASP A 107 -2.47 30.43 -0.25
CA ASP A 107 -2.79 31.86 -0.10
C ASP A 107 -1.52 32.72 -0.01
N LEU A 108 -0.49 32.23 0.68
CA LEU A 108 0.84 32.85 0.72
C LEU A 108 1.50 32.90 -0.66
N ASP A 109 1.40 31.81 -1.44
CA ASP A 109 1.94 31.74 -2.82
C ASP A 109 1.13 32.61 -3.80
N SER A 110 -0.17 32.75 -3.56
CA SER A 110 -1.10 33.55 -4.38
C SER A 110 -1.09 35.05 -4.03
N GLY A 111 -0.29 35.48 -3.05
CA GLY A 111 -0.20 36.89 -2.63
C GLY A 111 -1.46 37.42 -1.93
N ASN A 112 -2.36 36.54 -1.48
CA ASN A 112 -3.58 36.91 -0.77
C ASN A 112 -3.32 36.86 0.74
N LEU A 113 -2.57 37.84 1.24
CA LEU A 113 -2.45 38.09 2.67
C LEU A 113 -3.78 38.67 3.17
N GLN A 114 -4.70 37.83 3.66
CA GLN A 114 -5.85 38.34 4.40
C GLN A 114 -5.37 38.83 5.77
N ALA A 115 -5.54 40.13 6.01
CA ALA A 115 -5.28 40.84 7.25
C ALA A 115 -6.26 40.45 8.36
#